data_AF-A0A840I469-F1
#
_entry.id   AF-A0A840I469-F1
#
_cell.length_a   1.000
_cell.length_b   1.000
_cell.length_c   1.000
_cell.angle_alpha   90.00
_cell.angle_beta   90.00
_cell.angle_gamma   90.00
#
_symmetry.space_group_name_H-M   'P 1'
#
loop_
_entity.id
_entity.type
_entity.pdbx_description
1 polymer ?
#
loop_
_entity_poly.entity_id
_entity_poly.type
_entity_poly.pdbx_seq_one_letter_code
_entity_poly.pdbx_strand_id
1 'polypeptide(L)'
;MTEYESLGLPTSYHIVGGERREVPESTLEALAEILRGYDAPPASLSQAKAYMPPQLQDGGKAWGVAVQLYALRSKRNWGIGDFTDLAHVVRWAADLGADYVGVNPLHALFLADPARRSPYYPSSRLFLNVLYIDPEAAAVGEEAAELRTPETEALIAEARAGDRIDYQSVAAAKKPAFEALFAAFEANAIDARRTMFAQFREAGGQALERHALFEALAEHHAAKACWGGFHAWPEEYQDPESDAVAAFAAEHQDRIRFHAYLQWIAKLQLDDAAGAGVAAQPATTLYLDLAVGAAPDGSEVWSGADAYARGVRLGAPPDPMALSGQDWGLAPMNPRMLAAQGYAPLRAVLAASMTYAGALRIDHVLGYDRQFWIPKDATATTGGYVKFPRGDMIAATAEESQAHHCLVIGEDLGTVPEGLTEALHAANILSYEVARWTRDEEGNFQTAEDYPRLCLAVASTHDIAPIPGWLSGTDIEARAAIEDQTEDQRAWTRGERDAERRGLFGVWGVHDGHSPEEVVEAAHRFLARSNAAVVMAALEDVLLQEEQVNMPGTMDEHPNWAVRYASDLEDWTKDEGARRLALAAAR
;
A
#
# COMPACT_ATOMS: atom_id res chain seq x y z
N MET A 1 -5.22 13.91 35.67
CA MET A 1 -5.72 13.25 34.47
C MET A 1 -7.11 13.77 34.21
N THR A 2 -7.33 14.48 33.10
CA THR A 2 -8.65 14.96 32.69
C THR A 2 -9.53 13.78 32.25
N GLU A 3 -10.84 14.00 32.07
CA GLU A 3 -11.74 12.98 31.52
C GLU A 3 -11.25 12.50 30.14
N TYR A 4 -10.85 13.42 29.26
CA TYR A 4 -10.32 13.12 27.93
C TYR A 4 -9.04 12.27 27.97
N GLU A 5 -8.11 12.58 28.87
CA GLU A 5 -6.86 11.81 29.00
C GLU A 5 -7.14 10.35 29.42
N SER A 6 -8.18 10.10 30.21
CA SER A 6 -8.59 8.74 30.58
C SER A 6 -9.17 7.93 29.42
N LEU A 7 -9.66 8.61 28.38
CA LEU A 7 -10.12 8.02 27.12
C LEU A 7 -8.98 7.86 26.10
N GLY A 8 -7.75 8.24 26.45
CA GLY A 8 -6.62 8.21 25.52
C GLY A 8 -6.59 9.41 24.55
N LEU A 9 -7.22 10.53 24.92
CA LEU A 9 -7.24 11.77 24.12
C LEU A 9 -6.31 12.82 24.76
N PRO A 10 -5.10 13.05 24.21
CA PRO A 10 -4.27 14.18 24.62
C PRO A 10 -4.98 15.50 24.30
N THR A 11 -4.99 16.43 25.26
CA THR A 11 -5.61 17.76 25.07
C THR A 11 -4.71 18.71 24.26
N SER A 12 -3.47 18.30 23.98
CA SER A 12 -2.49 19.08 23.21
C SER A 12 -1.47 18.15 22.54
N TYR A 13 -0.79 18.67 21.52
CA TYR A 13 0.30 17.99 20.83
C TYR A 13 1.36 18.98 20.35
N HIS A 14 2.55 18.50 20.02
CA HIS A 14 3.60 19.30 19.40
C HIS A 14 3.61 19.06 17.89
N ILE A 15 3.70 20.12 17.11
CA ILE A 15 3.99 20.02 15.66
C ILE A 15 5.50 19.98 15.42
N VAL A 16 5.90 19.65 14.20
CA VAL A 16 7.28 19.77 13.74
C VAL A 16 7.77 21.20 13.98
N GLY A 17 8.93 21.35 14.65
CA GLY A 17 9.44 22.65 15.12
C GLY A 17 9.15 22.94 16.60
N GLY A 18 8.42 22.07 17.29
CA GLY A 18 8.26 22.08 18.75
C GLY A 18 7.14 22.97 19.29
N GLU A 19 6.43 23.72 18.43
CA GLU A 19 5.27 24.50 18.83
C GLU A 19 4.16 23.58 19.38
N ARG A 20 3.65 23.92 20.55
CA ARG A 20 2.55 23.21 21.20
C ARG A 20 1.21 23.75 20.71
N ARG A 21 0.33 22.87 20.27
CA ARG A 21 -1.06 23.17 19.89
C ARG A 21 -2.03 22.51 20.85
N GLU A 22 -3.01 23.28 21.31
CA GLU A 22 -4.14 22.76 22.08
C GLU A 22 -5.21 22.24 21.12
N VAL A 23 -5.82 21.10 21.47
CA VAL A 23 -6.91 20.50 20.69
C VAL A 23 -8.21 21.24 21.03
N PRO A 24 -9.00 21.68 20.04
CA PRO A 24 -10.28 22.35 20.31
C PRO A 24 -11.22 21.48 21.16
N GLU A 25 -11.93 22.10 22.11
CA GLU A 25 -12.87 21.39 23.00
C GLU A 25 -13.94 20.62 22.21
N SER A 26 -14.48 21.21 21.13
CA SER A 26 -15.44 20.55 20.24
C SER A 26 -14.88 19.29 19.57
N THR A 27 -13.57 19.26 19.30
CA THR A 27 -12.91 18.07 18.75
C THR A 27 -12.75 17.02 19.83
N LEU A 28 -12.31 17.40 21.04
CA LEU A 28 -12.21 16.46 22.17
C LEU A 28 -13.57 15.84 22.51
N GLU A 29 -14.65 16.62 22.49
CA GLU A 29 -16.02 16.13 22.70
C GLU A 29 -16.44 15.12 21.63
N ALA A 30 -16.24 15.44 20.35
CA ALA A 30 -16.58 14.55 19.24
C ALA A 30 -15.80 13.23 19.28
N LEU A 31 -14.49 13.28 19.58
CA LEU A 31 -13.66 12.09 19.72
C LEU A 31 -14.04 11.28 20.97
N ALA A 32 -14.36 11.95 22.08
CA ALA A 32 -14.79 11.28 23.30
C ALA A 32 -16.13 10.56 23.13
N GLU A 33 -17.07 11.12 22.38
CA GLU A 33 -18.35 10.46 22.07
C GLU A 33 -18.14 9.11 21.37
N ILE A 34 -17.24 9.06 20.39
CA ILE A 34 -16.89 7.83 19.67
C ILE A 34 -16.22 6.80 20.59
N LEU A 35 -15.38 7.25 21.52
CA LEU A 35 -14.61 6.37 22.40
C LEU A 35 -15.40 5.93 23.65
N ARG A 36 -16.38 6.69 24.14
CA ARG A 36 -17.15 6.35 25.35
C ARG A 36 -18.03 5.11 25.20
N GLY A 37 -18.27 4.64 23.98
CA GLY A 37 -19.18 3.53 23.67
C GLY A 37 -18.77 2.14 24.21
N TYR A 38 -17.59 1.98 24.82
CA TYR A 38 -17.05 0.67 25.19
C TYR A 38 -16.42 0.69 26.58
N ASP A 39 -16.36 -0.46 27.26
CA ASP A 39 -15.75 -0.58 28.60
C ASP A 39 -14.20 -0.68 28.51
N ALA A 40 -13.53 -0.69 29.67
CA ALA A 40 -12.07 -0.73 29.75
C ALA A 40 -11.49 -1.94 28.98
N PRO A 41 -10.35 -1.78 28.28
CA PRO A 41 -9.76 -2.86 27.49
C PRO A 41 -9.42 -4.07 28.38
N PRO A 42 -9.49 -5.31 27.84
CA PRO A 42 -9.06 -6.52 28.54
C PRO A 42 -7.56 -6.46 28.92
N ALA A 43 -7.08 -7.51 29.62
CA ALA A 43 -5.67 -7.62 29.98
C ALA A 43 -4.76 -7.46 28.74
N SER A 44 -3.69 -6.68 28.89
CA SER A 44 -2.69 -6.45 27.83
C SER A 44 -2.11 -7.76 27.31
N LEU A 45 -1.86 -7.81 26.01
CA LEU A 45 -1.16 -8.93 25.37
C LEU A 45 0.27 -9.05 25.91
N SER A 46 0.79 -10.27 25.96
CA SER A 46 2.19 -10.50 26.31
C SER A 46 3.10 -9.98 25.20
N GLN A 47 4.26 -9.44 25.57
CA GLN A 47 5.27 -9.07 24.58
C GLN A 47 5.65 -10.26 23.71
N ALA A 48 5.68 -10.04 22.40
CA ALA A 48 6.09 -11.01 21.39
C ALA A 48 7.13 -10.40 20.46
N LYS A 49 7.93 -11.25 19.81
CA LYS A 49 8.88 -10.85 18.76
C LYS A 49 8.39 -11.34 17.41
N ALA A 50 8.41 -10.45 16.42
CA ALA A 50 8.17 -10.77 15.03
C ALA A 50 9.22 -11.78 14.51
N TYR A 51 8.83 -12.48 13.45
CA TYR A 51 9.67 -13.44 12.76
C TYR A 51 10.90 -12.76 12.14
N MET A 52 12.07 -13.36 12.35
CA MET A 52 13.33 -12.93 11.75
C MET A 52 13.85 -14.06 10.84
N PRO A 53 13.85 -13.86 9.51
CA PRO A 53 14.33 -14.86 8.55
C PRO A 53 15.77 -15.32 8.85
N PRO A 54 16.11 -16.60 8.64
CA PRO A 54 17.46 -17.13 8.90
C PRO A 54 18.59 -16.32 8.24
N GLN A 55 18.35 -15.77 7.05
CA GLN A 55 19.32 -14.98 6.28
C GLN A 55 19.66 -13.63 6.92
N LEU A 56 18.81 -13.12 7.82
CA LEU A 56 19.02 -11.86 8.55
C LEU A 56 19.59 -12.07 9.96
N GLN A 57 19.64 -13.32 10.43
CA GLN A 57 20.25 -13.68 11.70
C GLN A 57 21.78 -13.55 11.64
N ASP A 58 22.44 -13.45 12.80
CA ASP A 58 23.90 -13.40 12.96
C ASP A 58 24.62 -12.35 12.07
N GLY A 59 23.96 -11.23 11.77
CA GLY A 59 24.55 -10.15 10.96
C GLY A 59 24.35 -10.30 9.45
N GLY A 60 23.62 -11.31 8.98
CA GLY A 60 23.29 -11.49 7.56
C GLY A 60 22.43 -10.36 6.98
N LYS A 61 22.46 -10.16 5.66
CA LYS A 61 21.72 -9.06 5.01
C LYS A 61 20.97 -9.61 3.80
N ALA A 62 19.88 -8.95 3.46
CA ALA A 62 19.09 -9.26 2.29
C ALA A 62 18.95 -8.02 1.40
N TRP A 63 18.59 -8.24 0.15
CA TRP A 63 18.27 -7.15 -0.77
C TRP A 63 17.11 -7.51 -1.69
N GLY A 64 16.54 -6.51 -2.34
CA GLY A 64 15.44 -6.72 -3.26
C GLY A 64 15.20 -5.56 -4.21
N VAL A 65 14.17 -5.73 -5.04
CA VAL A 65 13.66 -4.70 -5.95
C VAL A 65 12.24 -4.33 -5.55
N ALA A 66 11.86 -3.05 -5.62
CA ALA A 66 10.50 -2.59 -5.35
C ALA A 66 9.87 -2.08 -6.66
N VAL A 67 8.67 -2.55 -6.99
CA VAL A 67 7.97 -2.24 -8.23
C VAL A 67 6.56 -1.74 -7.95
N GLN A 68 6.12 -0.72 -8.68
CA GLN A 68 4.72 -0.37 -8.77
C GLN A 68 4.06 -1.30 -9.80
N LEU A 69 3.35 -2.32 -9.34
CA LEU A 69 2.81 -3.38 -10.20
C LEU A 69 1.95 -2.78 -11.33
N TYR A 70 1.08 -1.84 -11.01
CA TYR A 70 0.21 -1.19 -11.99
C TYR A 70 1.00 -0.53 -13.14
N ALA A 71 2.21 -0.03 -12.87
CA ALA A 71 3.01 0.73 -13.82
C ALA A 71 3.72 -0.15 -14.86
N LEU A 72 3.77 -1.48 -14.68
CA LEU A 72 4.39 -2.40 -15.63
C LEU A 72 3.68 -2.36 -16.99
N ARG A 73 4.51 -2.25 -18.04
CA ARG A 73 4.11 -2.59 -19.40
C ARG A 73 4.65 -3.96 -19.76
N SER A 74 3.89 -4.72 -20.51
CA SER A 74 4.38 -5.91 -21.21
C SER A 74 3.74 -6.00 -22.58
N LYS A 75 4.23 -6.89 -23.43
CA LYS A 75 3.65 -7.11 -24.77
C LYS A 75 2.28 -7.81 -24.70
N ARG A 76 1.89 -8.30 -23.52
CA ARG A 76 0.68 -9.09 -23.27
C ARG A 76 -0.40 -8.32 -22.52
N ASN A 77 -0.05 -7.56 -21.49
CA ASN A 77 -1.04 -7.11 -20.51
C ASN A 77 -2.12 -6.18 -21.09
N TRP A 78 -3.28 -6.16 -20.44
CA TRP A 78 -4.44 -5.42 -20.94
C TRP A 78 -4.47 -3.99 -20.38
N GLY A 79 -3.35 -3.27 -20.55
CA GLY A 79 -3.25 -1.85 -20.24
C GLY A 79 -2.84 -1.53 -18.79
N ILE A 80 -2.66 -2.51 -17.93
CA ILE A 80 -2.13 -2.39 -16.57
C ILE A 80 -1.23 -3.58 -16.29
N GLY A 81 -0.15 -3.41 -15.53
CA GLY A 81 0.61 -4.55 -15.03
C GLY A 81 -0.26 -5.49 -14.20
N ASP A 82 -0.10 -6.79 -14.38
CA ASP A 82 -0.94 -7.82 -13.76
C ASP A 82 -0.11 -8.92 -13.07
N PHE A 83 -0.77 -9.90 -12.43
CA PHE A 83 -0.07 -10.93 -11.67
C PHE A 83 0.85 -11.84 -12.52
N THR A 84 0.59 -11.99 -13.82
CA THR A 84 1.51 -12.70 -14.72
C THR A 84 2.78 -11.86 -14.96
N ASP A 85 2.64 -10.53 -15.09
CA ASP A 85 3.80 -9.63 -15.15
C ASP A 85 4.58 -9.65 -13.82
N LEU A 86 3.89 -9.71 -12.68
CA LEU A 86 4.54 -9.86 -11.38
C LEU A 86 5.36 -11.15 -11.30
N ALA A 87 4.81 -12.29 -11.74
CA ALA A 87 5.54 -13.56 -11.77
C ALA A 87 6.83 -13.48 -12.62
N HIS A 88 6.82 -12.68 -13.69
CA HIS A 88 7.99 -12.44 -14.53
C HIS A 88 9.03 -11.57 -13.81
N VAL A 89 8.62 -10.49 -13.14
CA VAL A 89 9.51 -9.66 -12.32
C VAL A 89 10.13 -10.47 -11.19
N VAL A 90 9.35 -11.33 -10.53
CA VAL A 90 9.82 -12.22 -9.47
C VAL A 90 10.89 -13.19 -9.96
N ARG A 91 10.70 -13.83 -11.12
CA ARG A 91 11.73 -14.69 -11.71
C ARG A 91 12.98 -13.92 -12.09
N TRP A 92 12.83 -12.74 -12.69
CA TRP A 92 13.96 -11.89 -13.03
C TRP A 92 14.77 -11.48 -11.79
N ALA A 93 14.10 -11.05 -10.71
CA ALA A 93 14.76 -10.69 -9.47
C ALA A 93 15.46 -11.89 -8.82
N ALA A 94 14.83 -13.08 -8.84
CA ALA A 94 15.42 -14.33 -8.39
C ALA A 94 16.69 -14.68 -9.19
N ASP A 95 16.67 -14.53 -10.52
CA ASP A 95 17.85 -14.76 -11.37
C ASP A 95 19.02 -13.79 -11.06
N LEU A 96 18.74 -12.65 -10.43
CA LEU A 96 19.74 -11.70 -9.94
C LEU A 96 20.25 -11.99 -8.53
N GLY A 97 19.62 -12.90 -7.79
CA GLY A 97 19.98 -13.18 -6.40
C GLY A 97 19.17 -12.40 -5.36
N ALA A 98 18.09 -11.72 -5.75
CA ALA A 98 17.27 -10.91 -4.83
C ALA A 98 16.46 -11.79 -3.86
N ASP A 99 16.39 -11.39 -2.60
CA ASP A 99 15.58 -12.07 -1.58
C ASP A 99 14.13 -11.58 -1.60
N TYR A 100 13.90 -10.34 -2.02
CA TYR A 100 12.57 -9.72 -1.97
C TYR A 100 12.18 -9.02 -3.28
N VAL A 101 10.89 -9.14 -3.63
CA VAL A 101 10.22 -8.28 -4.61
C VAL A 101 9.10 -7.51 -3.91
N GLY A 102 9.36 -6.22 -3.69
CA GLY A 102 8.41 -5.27 -3.12
C GLY A 102 7.36 -4.86 -4.13
N VAL A 103 6.09 -4.79 -3.71
CA VAL A 103 5.01 -4.23 -4.53
C VAL A 103 4.21 -3.21 -3.75
N ASN A 104 3.56 -2.29 -4.46
CA ASN A 104 2.54 -1.42 -3.88
C ASN A 104 1.41 -2.24 -3.23
N PRO A 105 0.58 -1.61 -2.38
CA PRO A 105 -0.58 -2.28 -1.81
C PRO A 105 -1.46 -2.92 -2.91
N LEU A 106 -1.81 -4.19 -2.72
CA LEU A 106 -2.61 -4.98 -3.67
C LEU A 106 -4.09 -5.05 -3.28
N HIS A 107 -4.49 -4.25 -2.31
CA HIS A 107 -5.82 -4.19 -1.70
C HIS A 107 -6.93 -4.00 -2.72
N ALA A 108 -8.11 -4.55 -2.46
CA ALA A 108 -9.30 -4.36 -3.27
C ALA A 108 -9.65 -2.87 -3.36
N LEU A 109 -9.72 -2.38 -4.60
CA LEU A 109 -10.20 -1.04 -4.92
C LEU A 109 -11.69 -1.11 -5.30
N PHE A 110 -12.15 -0.24 -6.20
CA PHE A 110 -13.57 -0.11 -6.56
C PHE A 110 -13.78 -0.55 -8.01
N LEU A 111 -14.21 -1.80 -8.24
CA LEU A 111 -14.46 -2.26 -9.61
C LEU A 111 -15.61 -1.50 -10.28
N ALA A 112 -16.62 -1.09 -9.49
CA ALA A 112 -17.73 -0.27 -9.96
C ALA A 112 -17.31 1.19 -10.28
N ASP A 113 -16.20 1.68 -9.72
CA ASP A 113 -15.66 3.02 -9.95
C ASP A 113 -14.12 2.99 -10.12
N PRO A 114 -13.63 2.51 -11.29
CA PRO A 114 -12.19 2.26 -11.50
C PRO A 114 -11.31 3.51 -11.45
N ALA A 115 -11.88 4.71 -11.52
CA ALA A 115 -11.12 5.95 -11.43
C ALA A 115 -10.49 6.14 -10.03
N ARG A 116 -11.07 5.51 -9.00
CA ARG A 116 -10.53 5.48 -7.62
C ARG A 116 -9.35 4.51 -7.53
N ARG A 117 -8.21 4.98 -7.99
CA ARG A 117 -7.01 4.18 -8.27
C ARG A 117 -5.93 4.18 -7.19
N SER A 118 -6.07 4.96 -6.12
CA SER A 118 -5.05 5.01 -5.06
C SER A 118 -4.97 3.68 -4.30
N PRO A 119 -3.81 2.99 -4.28
CA PRO A 119 -3.60 1.79 -3.47
C PRO A 119 -3.76 2.04 -1.96
N TYR A 120 -3.63 3.30 -1.54
CA TYR A 120 -3.74 3.75 -0.15
C TYR A 120 -5.16 4.21 0.22
N TYR A 121 -6.11 4.15 -0.71
CA TYR A 121 -7.53 4.39 -0.46
C TYR A 121 -8.39 3.18 -0.84
N PRO A 122 -8.14 1.99 -0.26
CA PRO A 122 -8.78 0.75 -0.69
C PRO A 122 -10.23 0.61 -0.19
N SER A 123 -11.05 -0.12 -0.95
CA SER A 123 -12.35 -0.63 -0.49
C SER A 123 -12.16 -1.62 0.66
N SER A 124 -11.17 -2.51 0.55
CA SER A 124 -10.76 -3.40 1.63
C SER A 124 -9.31 -3.84 1.51
N ARG A 125 -8.64 -3.92 2.65
CA ARG A 125 -7.30 -4.48 2.86
C ARG A 125 -7.29 -6.00 3.06
N LEU A 126 -8.46 -6.62 3.19
CA LEU A 126 -8.62 -8.08 3.31
C LEU A 126 -8.62 -8.80 1.96
N PHE A 127 -8.91 -8.07 0.87
CA PHE A 127 -9.15 -8.62 -0.46
C PHE A 127 -8.26 -7.96 -1.50
N LEU A 128 -8.20 -8.53 -2.70
CA LEU A 128 -7.27 -8.12 -3.76
C LEU A 128 -7.95 -7.24 -4.82
N ASN A 129 -7.18 -6.33 -5.43
CA ASN A 129 -7.62 -5.60 -6.62
C ASN A 129 -7.71 -6.55 -7.82
N VAL A 130 -8.94 -6.86 -8.23
CA VAL A 130 -9.21 -7.77 -9.34
C VAL A 130 -8.75 -7.25 -10.70
N LEU A 131 -8.42 -5.95 -10.84
CA LEU A 131 -7.81 -5.43 -12.06
C LEU A 131 -6.40 -5.97 -12.31
N TYR A 132 -5.74 -6.55 -11.30
CA TYR A 132 -4.47 -7.27 -11.46
C TYR A 132 -4.63 -8.70 -11.98
N ILE A 133 -5.85 -9.21 -12.19
CA ILE A 133 -6.05 -10.51 -12.84
C ILE A 133 -5.62 -10.42 -14.30
N ASP A 134 -4.82 -11.37 -14.76
CA ASP A 134 -4.60 -11.69 -16.17
C ASP A 134 -5.72 -12.59 -16.68
N PRO A 135 -6.67 -12.10 -17.52
CA PRO A 135 -7.77 -12.93 -18.00
C PRO A 135 -7.30 -14.12 -18.84
N GLU A 136 -6.20 -13.97 -19.59
CA GLU A 136 -5.71 -15.02 -20.47
C GLU A 136 -5.09 -16.17 -19.68
N ALA A 137 -4.37 -15.88 -18.59
CA ALA A 137 -3.83 -16.91 -17.70
C ALA A 137 -4.89 -17.58 -16.81
N ALA A 138 -6.03 -16.93 -16.58
CA ALA A 138 -7.13 -17.51 -15.80
C ALA A 138 -7.95 -18.55 -16.58
N ALA A 139 -7.95 -18.45 -17.91
CA ALA A 139 -8.67 -19.30 -18.84
C ALA A 139 -8.16 -20.76 -18.84
N VAL A 140 -9.05 -21.72 -19.09
CA VAL A 140 -8.70 -23.14 -19.19
C VAL A 140 -8.99 -23.68 -20.59
N GLY A 141 -8.01 -24.32 -21.21
CA GLY A 141 -8.18 -24.91 -22.54
C GLY A 141 -8.20 -23.84 -23.64
N GLU A 142 -9.22 -23.85 -24.51
CA GLU A 142 -9.32 -22.94 -25.66
C GLU A 142 -9.98 -21.58 -25.31
N GLU A 143 -10.51 -21.43 -24.09
CA GLU A 143 -11.17 -20.21 -23.59
C GLU A 143 -10.32 -18.95 -23.80
N ALA A 144 -8.99 -19.03 -23.60
CA ALA A 144 -8.09 -17.88 -23.73
C ALA A 144 -8.17 -17.23 -25.13
N ALA A 145 -8.28 -18.05 -26.18
CA ALA A 145 -8.39 -17.57 -27.55
C ALA A 145 -9.74 -16.90 -27.82
N GLU A 146 -10.80 -17.34 -27.12
CA GLU A 146 -12.15 -16.80 -27.25
C GLU A 146 -12.32 -15.45 -26.55
N LEU A 147 -11.45 -15.11 -25.59
CA LEU A 147 -11.47 -13.81 -24.91
C LEU A 147 -11.06 -12.66 -25.83
N ARG A 148 -10.19 -12.91 -26.82
CA ARG A 148 -9.63 -11.89 -27.71
C ARG A 148 -10.42 -11.76 -29.01
N THR A 149 -11.65 -11.25 -28.93
CA THR A 149 -12.42 -10.85 -30.11
C THR A 149 -11.88 -9.54 -30.70
N PRO A 150 -12.20 -9.19 -31.96
CA PRO A 150 -11.81 -7.89 -32.54
C PRO A 150 -12.25 -6.69 -31.71
N GLU A 151 -13.41 -6.78 -31.05
CA GLU A 151 -13.92 -5.75 -30.14
C GLU A 151 -13.07 -5.66 -28.86
N THR A 152 -12.74 -6.80 -28.24
CA THR A 152 -11.84 -6.84 -27.08
C THR A 152 -10.45 -6.32 -27.44
N GLU A 153 -9.91 -6.64 -28.62
CA GLU A 153 -8.63 -6.14 -29.11
C GLU A 153 -8.61 -4.61 -29.22
N ALA A 154 -9.71 -4.00 -29.68
CA ALA A 154 -9.83 -2.55 -29.74
C ALA A 154 -9.79 -1.92 -28.34
N LEU A 155 -10.51 -2.51 -27.38
CA LEU A 155 -10.51 -2.07 -25.97
C LEU A 155 -9.14 -2.24 -25.31
N ILE A 156 -8.44 -3.35 -25.58
CA ILE A 156 -7.07 -3.58 -25.10
C ILE A 156 -6.13 -2.53 -25.69
N ALA A 157 -6.23 -2.24 -26.99
CA ALA A 157 -5.40 -1.23 -27.64
C ALA A 157 -5.62 0.17 -27.05
N GLU A 158 -6.87 0.53 -26.76
CA GLU A 158 -7.22 1.77 -26.05
C GLU A 158 -6.64 1.79 -24.64
N ALA A 159 -6.85 0.73 -23.86
CA ALA A 159 -6.33 0.61 -22.49
C ALA A 159 -4.80 0.62 -22.41
N ARG A 160 -4.08 0.22 -23.47
CA ARG A 160 -2.61 0.23 -23.57
C ARG A 160 -2.04 1.55 -24.10
N ALA A 161 -2.87 2.46 -24.58
CA ALA A 161 -2.41 3.68 -25.24
C ALA A 161 -1.78 4.69 -24.25
N GLY A 162 -0.78 5.42 -24.75
CA GLY A 162 -0.14 6.52 -24.03
C GLY A 162 0.74 6.11 -22.86
N ASP A 163 1.11 7.10 -22.06
CA ASP A 163 2.05 6.98 -20.92
C ASP A 163 1.37 7.00 -19.56
N ARG A 164 0.03 6.97 -19.57
CA ARG A 164 -0.82 6.93 -18.39
C ARG A 164 -1.73 5.72 -18.44
N ILE A 165 -2.04 5.20 -17.26
CA ILE A 165 -3.01 4.13 -17.10
C ILE A 165 -4.39 4.75 -17.06
N ASP A 166 -5.23 4.36 -18.00
CA ASP A 166 -6.66 4.62 -17.95
C ASP A 166 -7.37 3.42 -17.32
N TYR A 167 -7.64 3.53 -16.03
CA TYR A 167 -8.29 2.47 -15.26
C TYR A 167 -9.72 2.19 -15.73
N GLN A 168 -10.41 3.17 -16.32
CA GLN A 168 -11.75 2.96 -16.87
C GLN A 168 -11.67 2.09 -18.12
N SER A 169 -10.73 2.41 -19.03
CA SER A 169 -10.48 1.60 -20.24
C SER A 169 -9.98 0.19 -19.89
N VAL A 170 -9.09 0.05 -18.91
CA VAL A 170 -8.64 -1.25 -18.40
C VAL A 170 -9.81 -2.08 -17.88
N ALA A 171 -10.68 -1.49 -17.05
CA ALA A 171 -11.86 -2.18 -16.52
C ALA A 171 -12.86 -2.51 -17.63
N ALA A 172 -13.05 -1.63 -18.62
CA ALA A 172 -13.92 -1.87 -19.77
C ALA A 172 -13.43 -3.05 -20.63
N ALA A 173 -12.10 -3.21 -20.78
CA ALA A 173 -11.52 -4.36 -21.45
C ALA A 173 -11.65 -5.65 -20.63
N LYS A 174 -11.32 -5.63 -19.33
CA LYS A 174 -11.25 -6.85 -18.50
C LYS A 174 -12.61 -7.37 -18.03
N LYS A 175 -13.59 -6.51 -17.76
CA LYS A 175 -14.91 -6.94 -17.22
C LYS A 175 -15.62 -7.96 -18.14
N PRO A 176 -15.76 -7.75 -19.46
CA PRO A 176 -16.37 -8.75 -20.34
C PRO A 176 -15.65 -10.09 -20.31
N ALA A 177 -14.31 -10.08 -20.22
CA ALA A 177 -13.52 -11.30 -20.12
C ALA A 177 -13.76 -12.02 -18.78
N PHE A 178 -13.90 -11.29 -17.68
CA PHE A 178 -14.28 -11.88 -16.39
C PHE A 178 -15.65 -12.56 -16.44
N GLU A 179 -16.64 -11.93 -17.07
CA GLU A 179 -17.97 -12.54 -17.27
C GLU A 179 -17.88 -13.83 -18.08
N ALA A 180 -17.11 -13.81 -19.18
CA ALA A 180 -16.91 -14.99 -20.03
C ALA A 180 -16.23 -16.13 -19.26
N LEU A 181 -15.18 -15.83 -18.48
CA LEU A 181 -14.48 -16.80 -17.64
C LEU A 181 -15.39 -17.42 -16.58
N PHE A 182 -16.21 -16.61 -15.91
CA PHE A 182 -17.14 -17.12 -14.92
C PHE A 182 -18.26 -17.97 -15.56
N ALA A 183 -18.80 -17.54 -16.69
CA ALA A 183 -19.80 -18.31 -17.44
C ALA A 183 -19.23 -19.67 -17.90
N ALA A 184 -17.99 -19.69 -18.38
CA ALA A 184 -17.30 -20.91 -18.76
C ALA A 184 -17.02 -21.82 -17.55
N PHE A 185 -16.62 -21.24 -16.41
CA PHE A 185 -16.49 -21.98 -15.15
C PHE A 185 -17.82 -22.62 -14.72
N GLU A 186 -18.92 -21.86 -14.73
CA GLU A 186 -20.23 -22.39 -14.35
C GLU A 186 -20.72 -23.49 -15.30
N ALA A 187 -20.45 -23.37 -16.60
CA ALA A 187 -20.87 -24.36 -17.59
C ALA A 187 -19.99 -25.63 -17.60
N ASN A 188 -18.66 -25.45 -17.56
CA ASN A 188 -17.72 -26.47 -18.00
C ASN A 188 -16.68 -26.87 -16.94
N ALA A 189 -16.60 -26.18 -15.78
CA ALA A 189 -15.57 -26.50 -14.79
C ALA A 189 -15.69 -27.95 -14.31
N ILE A 190 -14.55 -28.64 -14.31
CA ILE A 190 -14.41 -29.97 -13.72
C ILE A 190 -14.67 -29.91 -12.21
N ASP A 191 -15.08 -31.04 -11.63
CA ASP A 191 -15.43 -31.14 -10.21
C ASP A 191 -14.32 -30.63 -9.29
N ALA A 192 -13.05 -30.90 -9.61
CA ALA A 192 -11.91 -30.44 -8.83
C ALA A 192 -11.86 -28.90 -8.69
N ARG A 193 -12.06 -28.15 -9.79
CA ARG A 193 -12.08 -26.68 -9.75
C ARG A 193 -13.28 -26.15 -8.96
N ARG A 194 -14.44 -26.78 -9.08
CA ARG A 194 -15.63 -26.42 -8.29
C ARG A 194 -15.41 -26.66 -6.80
N THR A 195 -14.78 -27.79 -6.44
CA THR A 195 -14.41 -28.09 -5.06
C THR A 195 -13.41 -27.08 -4.52
N MET A 196 -12.37 -26.73 -5.27
CA MET A 196 -11.38 -25.72 -4.84
C MET A 196 -12.02 -24.35 -4.62
N PHE A 197 -12.92 -23.92 -5.52
CA PHE A 197 -13.66 -22.66 -5.33
C PHE A 197 -14.57 -22.71 -4.10
N ALA A 198 -15.28 -23.82 -3.88
CA ALA A 198 -16.11 -23.99 -2.69
C ALA A 198 -15.29 -23.96 -1.39
N GLN A 199 -14.11 -24.60 -1.37
CA GLN A 199 -13.17 -24.56 -0.25
C GLN A 199 -12.61 -23.15 0.00
N PHE A 200 -12.30 -22.41 -1.07
CA PHE A 200 -11.89 -21.00 -0.95
C PHE A 200 -12.99 -20.17 -0.30
N ARG A 201 -14.25 -20.36 -0.71
CA ARG A 201 -15.40 -19.66 -0.10
C ARG A 201 -15.61 -20.04 1.37
N GLU A 202 -15.53 -21.32 1.68
CA GLU A 202 -15.63 -21.81 3.06
C GLU A 202 -14.53 -21.23 3.95
N ALA A 203 -13.28 -21.20 3.46
CA ALA A 203 -12.15 -20.62 4.18
C ALA A 203 -12.25 -19.09 4.34
N GLY A 204 -12.75 -18.38 3.32
CA GLY A 204 -12.97 -16.93 3.36
C GLY A 204 -14.16 -16.52 4.25
N GLY A 205 -15.11 -17.44 4.46
CA GLY A 205 -16.23 -17.27 5.37
C GLY A 205 -17.04 -16.00 5.14
N GLN A 206 -17.58 -15.44 6.23
CA GLN A 206 -18.46 -14.27 6.17
C GLN A 206 -17.77 -13.02 5.60
N ALA A 207 -16.45 -12.85 5.83
CA ALA A 207 -15.73 -11.70 5.32
C ALA A 207 -15.74 -11.67 3.78
N LEU A 208 -15.45 -12.80 3.13
CA LEU A 208 -15.46 -12.91 1.67
C LEU A 208 -16.88 -12.74 1.12
N GLU A 209 -17.88 -13.39 1.72
CA GLU A 209 -19.27 -13.29 1.25
C GLU A 209 -19.81 -11.85 1.37
N ARG A 210 -19.49 -11.13 2.46
CA ARG A 210 -19.88 -9.72 2.61
C ARG A 210 -19.14 -8.81 1.62
N HIS A 211 -17.86 -9.05 1.35
CA HIS A 211 -17.14 -8.29 0.31
C HIS A 211 -17.74 -8.52 -1.08
N ALA A 212 -18.01 -9.77 -1.46
CA ALA A 212 -18.62 -10.10 -2.74
C ALA A 212 -20.05 -9.53 -2.88
N LEU A 213 -20.82 -9.53 -1.79
CA LEU A 213 -22.13 -8.88 -1.72
C LEU A 213 -22.03 -7.36 -1.86
N PHE A 214 -21.04 -6.73 -1.21
CA PHE A 214 -20.78 -5.31 -1.36
C PHE A 214 -20.47 -4.95 -2.82
N GLU A 215 -19.59 -5.71 -3.50
CA GLU A 215 -19.26 -5.45 -4.91
C GLU A 215 -20.49 -5.60 -5.82
N ALA A 216 -21.36 -6.59 -5.56
CA ALA A 216 -22.62 -6.75 -6.28
C ALA A 216 -23.59 -5.57 -6.07
N LEU A 217 -23.70 -5.07 -4.83
CA LEU A 217 -24.49 -3.88 -4.50
C LEU A 217 -23.90 -2.62 -5.13
N ALA A 218 -22.58 -2.44 -5.06
CA ALA A 218 -21.88 -1.30 -5.65
C ALA A 218 -22.09 -1.24 -7.15
N GLU A 219 -21.99 -2.36 -7.85
CA GLU A 219 -22.31 -2.47 -9.27
C GLU A 219 -23.78 -2.14 -9.56
N HIS A 220 -24.71 -2.72 -8.78
CA HIS A 220 -26.14 -2.47 -8.93
C HIS A 220 -26.51 -0.98 -8.78
N HIS A 221 -25.91 -0.31 -7.80
CA HIS A 221 -26.16 1.11 -7.54
C HIS A 221 -25.41 2.04 -8.49
N ALA A 222 -24.20 1.68 -8.92
CA ALA A 222 -23.47 2.42 -9.95
C ALA A 222 -24.24 2.42 -11.29
N ALA A 223 -24.86 1.30 -11.67
CA ALA A 223 -25.73 1.22 -12.84
C ALA A 223 -26.96 2.16 -12.78
N LYS A 224 -27.33 2.61 -11.56
CA LYS A 224 -28.39 3.60 -11.32
C LYS A 224 -27.84 5.02 -11.11
N ALA A 225 -26.56 5.24 -11.40
CA ALA A 225 -25.83 6.49 -11.17
C ALA A 225 -25.82 6.95 -9.70
N CYS A 226 -25.92 6.02 -8.75
CA CYS A 226 -25.72 6.28 -7.32
C CYS A 226 -24.23 6.16 -7.00
N TRP A 227 -23.50 7.26 -7.22
CA TRP A 227 -22.08 7.39 -6.92
C TRP A 227 -21.87 7.87 -5.48
N GLY A 228 -20.81 7.41 -4.80
CA GLY A 228 -20.50 7.80 -3.41
C GLY A 228 -20.47 6.65 -2.38
N GLY A 229 -20.34 5.40 -2.85
CA GLY A 229 -20.29 4.21 -2.00
C GLY A 229 -21.57 4.00 -1.20
N PHE A 230 -21.52 3.20 -0.14
CA PHE A 230 -22.73 2.78 0.57
C PHE A 230 -23.48 3.93 1.27
N HIS A 231 -22.81 5.03 1.63
CA HIS A 231 -23.46 6.22 2.21
C HIS A 231 -24.45 6.90 1.26
N ALA A 232 -24.29 6.68 -0.04
CA ALA A 232 -25.18 7.22 -1.08
C ALA A 232 -26.30 6.23 -1.50
N TRP A 233 -26.25 4.98 -1.02
CA TRP A 233 -27.31 4.00 -1.27
C TRP A 233 -28.55 4.32 -0.43
N PRO A 234 -29.74 3.82 -0.79
CA PRO A 234 -30.91 3.89 0.08
C PRO A 234 -30.58 3.34 1.47
N GLU A 235 -31.15 3.94 2.52
CA GLU A 235 -30.83 3.66 3.93
C GLU A 235 -30.86 2.16 4.27
N GLU A 236 -31.82 1.45 3.70
CA GLU A 236 -31.98 0.00 3.85
C GLU A 236 -30.81 -0.84 3.32
N TYR A 237 -29.92 -0.31 2.47
CA TYR A 237 -28.71 -1.01 1.99
C TYR A 237 -27.43 -0.61 2.72
N GLN A 238 -27.49 0.36 3.63
CA GLN A 238 -26.31 0.86 4.34
C GLN A 238 -25.87 -0.05 5.49
N ASP A 239 -26.79 -0.86 6.00
CA ASP A 239 -26.55 -1.87 7.02
C ASP A 239 -26.48 -3.26 6.36
N PRO A 240 -25.33 -3.97 6.43
CA PRO A 240 -25.21 -5.31 5.85
C PRO A 240 -26.18 -6.35 6.47
N GLU A 241 -26.73 -6.08 7.65
CA GLU A 241 -27.65 -6.99 8.36
C GLU A 241 -29.14 -6.68 8.09
N SER A 242 -29.45 -5.76 7.19
CA SER A 242 -30.85 -5.40 6.90
C SER A 242 -31.61 -6.48 6.12
N ASP A 243 -32.93 -6.48 6.26
CA ASP A 243 -33.81 -7.35 5.46
C ASP A 243 -33.69 -7.07 3.95
N ALA A 244 -33.44 -5.82 3.55
CA ALA A 244 -33.29 -5.45 2.14
C ALA A 244 -31.99 -6.01 1.54
N VAL A 245 -30.89 -5.97 2.30
CA VAL A 245 -29.61 -6.58 1.90
C VAL A 245 -29.75 -8.10 1.83
N ALA A 246 -30.43 -8.72 2.80
CA ALA A 246 -30.70 -10.16 2.79
C ALA A 246 -31.57 -10.57 1.58
N ALA A 247 -32.60 -9.79 1.25
CA ALA A 247 -33.44 -10.03 0.07
C ALA A 247 -32.64 -9.88 -1.23
N PHE A 248 -31.82 -8.84 -1.35
CA PHE A 248 -30.91 -8.66 -2.48
C PHE A 248 -29.95 -9.83 -2.62
N ALA A 249 -29.36 -10.30 -1.52
CA ALA A 249 -28.44 -11.43 -1.55
C ALA A 249 -29.13 -12.73 -2.01
N ALA A 250 -30.39 -12.94 -1.64
CA ALA A 250 -31.18 -14.08 -2.09
C ALA A 250 -31.53 -14.01 -3.59
N GLU A 251 -31.78 -12.81 -4.13
CA GLU A 251 -32.10 -12.61 -5.55
C GLU A 251 -30.86 -12.65 -6.46
N HIS A 252 -29.69 -12.22 -5.96
CA HIS A 252 -28.47 -12.01 -6.76
C HIS A 252 -27.32 -12.98 -6.44
N GLN A 253 -27.63 -14.22 -6.06
CA GLN A 253 -26.62 -15.22 -5.66
C GLN A 253 -25.53 -15.45 -6.70
N ASP A 254 -25.87 -15.51 -7.99
CA ASP A 254 -24.89 -15.72 -9.07
C ASP A 254 -23.93 -14.54 -9.20
N ARG A 255 -24.40 -13.31 -8.95
CA ARG A 255 -23.55 -12.12 -8.97
C ARG A 255 -22.59 -12.06 -7.78
N ILE A 256 -23.05 -12.48 -6.61
CA ILE A 256 -22.18 -12.61 -5.42
C ILE A 256 -21.13 -13.69 -5.68
N ARG A 257 -21.53 -14.83 -6.25
CA ARG A 257 -20.59 -15.89 -6.64
C ARG A 257 -19.56 -15.43 -7.67
N PHE A 258 -19.96 -14.59 -8.64
CA PHE A 258 -19.04 -13.99 -9.60
C PHE A 258 -17.95 -13.17 -8.89
N HIS A 259 -18.31 -12.27 -7.98
CA HIS A 259 -17.32 -11.45 -7.27
C HIS A 259 -16.42 -12.29 -6.35
N ALA A 260 -16.96 -13.32 -5.70
CA ALA A 260 -16.16 -14.29 -4.96
C ALA A 260 -15.21 -15.09 -5.88
N TYR A 261 -15.66 -15.43 -7.10
CA TYR A 261 -14.83 -16.10 -8.11
C TYR A 261 -13.66 -15.21 -8.54
N LEU A 262 -13.86 -13.91 -8.73
CA LEU A 262 -12.74 -13.00 -9.06
C LEU A 262 -11.69 -12.97 -7.95
N GLN A 263 -12.10 -12.90 -6.68
CA GLN A 263 -11.16 -12.99 -5.56
C GLN A 263 -10.41 -14.32 -5.53
N TRP A 264 -11.07 -15.43 -5.88
CA TRP A 264 -10.41 -16.73 -6.01
C TRP A 264 -9.36 -16.74 -7.12
N ILE A 265 -9.68 -16.20 -8.31
CA ILE A 265 -8.74 -16.11 -9.43
C ILE A 265 -7.56 -15.19 -9.09
N ALA A 266 -7.82 -14.03 -8.48
CA ALA A 266 -6.78 -13.11 -8.03
C ALA A 266 -5.83 -13.81 -7.03
N LYS A 267 -6.39 -14.55 -6.06
CA LYS A 267 -5.61 -15.37 -5.13
C LYS A 267 -4.72 -16.38 -5.87
N LEU A 268 -5.27 -17.16 -6.79
CA LEU A 268 -4.51 -18.18 -7.50
C LEU A 268 -3.33 -17.58 -8.28
N GLN A 269 -3.55 -16.47 -8.97
CA GLN A 269 -2.48 -15.84 -9.73
C GLN A 269 -1.43 -15.16 -8.84
N LEU A 270 -1.82 -14.61 -7.69
CA LEU A 270 -0.86 -14.09 -6.73
C LEU A 270 -0.04 -15.21 -6.07
N ASP A 271 -0.66 -16.36 -5.76
CA ASP A 271 0.05 -17.57 -5.31
C ASP A 271 1.08 -18.03 -6.36
N ASP A 272 0.70 -18.03 -7.65
CA ASP A 272 1.60 -18.38 -8.75
C ASP A 272 2.77 -17.38 -8.87
N ALA A 273 2.51 -16.08 -8.71
CA ALA A 273 3.55 -15.05 -8.71
C ALA A 273 4.51 -15.19 -7.52
N ALA A 274 3.99 -15.43 -6.31
CA ALA A 274 4.81 -15.70 -5.13
C ALA A 274 5.62 -17.00 -5.29
N GLY A 275 5.01 -18.06 -5.82
CA GLY A 275 5.66 -19.35 -6.07
C GLY A 275 6.74 -19.32 -7.17
N ALA A 276 6.64 -18.37 -8.11
CA ALA A 276 7.61 -18.21 -9.19
C ALA A 276 9.02 -17.91 -8.67
N GLY A 277 9.13 -17.19 -7.55
CA GLY A 277 10.41 -16.88 -6.88
C GLY A 277 11.02 -18.14 -6.29
N VAL A 278 10.26 -18.85 -5.47
CA VAL A 278 10.69 -20.10 -4.81
C VAL A 278 11.21 -21.14 -5.80
N ALA A 279 10.58 -21.24 -6.98
CA ALA A 279 11.00 -22.16 -8.04
C ALA A 279 12.35 -21.80 -8.67
N ALA A 280 12.69 -20.50 -8.76
CA ALA A 280 13.95 -20.00 -9.32
C ALA A 280 15.06 -19.91 -8.25
N GLN A 281 14.73 -19.32 -7.10
CA GLN A 281 15.57 -19.19 -5.91
C GLN A 281 14.68 -19.32 -4.66
N PRO A 282 14.83 -20.38 -3.84
CA PRO A 282 13.96 -20.61 -2.67
C PRO A 282 13.87 -19.47 -1.65
N ALA A 283 14.84 -18.56 -1.63
CA ALA A 283 14.85 -17.39 -0.75
C ALA A 283 14.02 -16.21 -1.28
N THR A 284 13.76 -16.14 -2.59
CA THR A 284 13.04 -15.02 -3.20
C THR A 284 11.55 -15.10 -2.90
N THR A 285 11.03 -14.06 -2.26
CA THR A 285 9.62 -13.95 -1.85
C THR A 285 9.06 -12.55 -2.10
N LEU A 286 7.74 -12.43 -2.09
CA LEU A 286 7.09 -11.12 -2.11
C LEU A 286 7.30 -10.37 -0.79
N TYR A 287 7.44 -9.05 -0.93
CA TYR A 287 7.36 -8.04 0.11
C TYR A 287 6.11 -7.19 -0.19
N LEU A 288 5.05 -7.37 0.59
CA LEU A 288 3.79 -6.65 0.39
C LEU A 288 3.70 -5.41 1.27
N ASP A 289 2.79 -4.51 0.91
CA ASP A 289 2.57 -3.24 1.59
C ASP A 289 1.13 -3.11 2.11
N LEU A 290 1.01 -2.83 3.41
CA LEU A 290 -0.27 -2.67 4.09
C LEU A 290 -0.56 -1.19 4.33
N ALA A 291 -1.57 -0.66 3.62
CA ALA A 291 -2.05 0.71 3.79
C ALA A 291 -2.63 0.96 5.20
N VAL A 292 -2.45 2.19 5.70
CA VAL A 292 -2.83 2.60 7.06
C VAL A 292 -4.32 2.42 7.37
N GLY A 293 -5.20 2.55 6.37
CA GLY A 293 -6.65 2.53 6.54
C GLY A 293 -7.41 2.06 5.30
N ALA A 294 -8.73 2.02 5.43
CA ALA A 294 -9.64 1.74 4.32
C ALA A 294 -10.56 2.94 4.07
N ALA A 295 -11.10 3.02 2.85
CA ALA A 295 -12.06 4.04 2.50
C ALA A 295 -13.33 3.91 3.38
N PRO A 296 -13.87 5.02 3.91
CA PRO A 296 -15.04 5.05 4.79
C PRO A 296 -16.32 4.54 4.11
N ASP A 297 -16.33 4.49 2.79
CA ASP A 297 -17.43 4.05 1.95
C ASP A 297 -17.14 2.70 1.25
N GLY A 298 -16.06 2.02 1.64
CA GLY A 298 -15.62 0.73 1.11
C GLY A 298 -16.23 -0.48 1.80
N SER A 299 -16.01 -1.65 1.19
CA SER A 299 -16.53 -2.94 1.67
C SER A 299 -16.07 -3.31 3.07
N GLU A 300 -14.85 -2.93 3.47
CA GLU A 300 -14.31 -3.24 4.80
C GLU A 300 -15.08 -2.54 5.92
N VAL A 301 -15.40 -1.27 5.72
CA VAL A 301 -16.13 -0.44 6.69
C VAL A 301 -17.62 -0.80 6.68
N TRP A 302 -18.20 -1.08 5.50
CA TRP A 302 -19.57 -1.55 5.39
C TRP A 302 -19.76 -2.90 6.09
N SER A 303 -18.86 -3.86 5.84
CA SER A 303 -18.95 -5.23 6.37
C SER A 303 -18.55 -5.35 7.83
N GLY A 304 -17.67 -4.49 8.32
CA GLY A 304 -17.05 -4.56 9.65
C GLY A 304 -17.33 -3.35 10.53
N ALA A 305 -18.51 -2.73 10.36
CA ALA A 305 -18.91 -1.45 10.95
C ALA A 305 -18.41 -1.19 12.38
N ASP A 306 -18.53 -2.18 13.26
CA ASP A 306 -18.22 -2.04 14.69
C ASP A 306 -16.72 -1.83 14.96
N ALA A 307 -15.84 -2.36 14.10
CA ALA A 307 -14.39 -2.25 14.25
C ALA A 307 -13.85 -0.86 13.88
N TYR A 308 -14.64 -0.03 13.19
CA TYR A 308 -14.22 1.26 12.66
C TYR A 308 -14.90 2.43 13.38
N ALA A 309 -14.15 3.51 13.60
CA ALA A 309 -14.68 4.74 14.12
C ALA A 309 -15.39 5.53 12.99
N ARG A 310 -16.70 5.73 13.15
CA ARG A 310 -17.52 6.51 12.21
C ARG A 310 -17.47 8.00 12.55
N GLY A 311 -17.67 8.85 11.55
CA GLY A 311 -17.73 10.31 11.74
C GLY A 311 -16.37 10.99 11.92
N VAL A 312 -15.28 10.26 11.70
CA VAL A 312 -13.90 10.76 11.74
C VAL A 312 -13.11 10.23 10.54
N ARG A 313 -12.04 10.93 10.19
CA ARG A 313 -11.09 10.55 9.15
C ARG A 313 -9.67 10.59 9.70
N LEU A 314 -8.80 9.73 9.16
CA LEU A 314 -7.37 9.78 9.40
C LEU A 314 -6.72 10.93 8.66
N GLY A 315 -5.67 11.47 9.26
CA GLY A 315 -4.83 12.47 8.63
C GLY A 315 -3.53 12.69 9.39
N ALA A 316 -2.92 13.84 9.15
CA ALA A 316 -1.73 14.30 9.85
C ALA A 316 -1.91 15.77 10.29
N PRO A 317 -1.36 16.17 11.43
CA PRO A 317 -1.37 17.57 11.83
C PRO A 317 -0.56 18.43 10.85
N PRO A 318 -0.75 19.75 10.85
CA PRO A 318 0.09 20.67 10.08
C PRO A 318 1.59 20.53 10.38
N ASP A 319 2.39 20.52 9.31
CA ASP A 319 3.85 20.44 9.36
C ASP A 319 4.50 21.36 8.27
N PRO A 320 5.83 21.54 8.25
CA PRO A 320 6.51 22.38 7.25
C PRO A 320 6.36 21.95 5.79
N MET A 321 6.05 20.68 5.51
CA MET A 321 5.82 20.15 4.15
C MET A 321 4.34 20.28 3.74
N ALA A 322 3.42 20.30 4.70
CA ALA A 322 1.98 20.49 4.51
C ALA A 322 1.42 21.44 5.58
N LEU A 323 1.45 22.75 5.30
CA LEU A 323 1.07 23.81 6.26
C LEU A 323 -0.40 23.73 6.72
N SER A 324 -1.28 23.10 5.95
CA SER A 324 -2.68 22.85 6.28
C SER A 324 -2.91 21.54 7.04
N GLY A 325 -1.87 20.73 7.22
CA GLY A 325 -2.00 19.31 7.56
C GLY A 325 -2.53 18.51 6.38
N GLN A 326 -2.78 17.23 6.62
CA GLN A 326 -3.26 16.29 5.61
C GLN A 326 -4.54 15.62 6.10
N ASP A 327 -5.54 15.52 5.23
CA ASP A 327 -6.74 14.69 5.44
C ASP A 327 -6.66 13.56 4.42
N TRP A 328 -6.41 12.33 4.90
CA TRP A 328 -6.25 11.18 4.03
C TRP A 328 -7.59 10.55 3.65
N GLY A 329 -8.69 11.00 4.24
CA GLY A 329 -10.02 10.50 3.93
C GLY A 329 -10.35 9.11 4.49
N LEU A 330 -9.41 8.44 5.17
CA LEU A 330 -9.55 7.03 5.58
C LEU A 330 -10.29 6.86 6.90
N ALA A 331 -11.01 5.75 7.05
CA ALA A 331 -11.64 5.38 8.31
C ALA A 331 -10.63 4.73 9.27
N PRO A 332 -10.44 5.26 10.50
CA PRO A 332 -9.62 4.60 11.50
C PRO A 332 -10.34 3.42 12.15
N MET A 333 -9.59 2.39 12.53
CA MET A 333 -10.09 1.38 13.46
C MET A 333 -10.32 2.00 14.85
N ASN A 334 -11.32 1.54 15.58
CA ASN A 334 -11.56 1.99 16.94
C ASN A 334 -10.64 1.22 17.92
N PRO A 335 -9.71 1.89 18.64
CA PRO A 335 -8.73 1.21 19.49
C PRO A 335 -9.37 0.43 20.65
N ARG A 336 -10.53 0.90 21.15
CA ARG A 336 -11.26 0.21 22.22
C ARG A 336 -12.00 -1.03 21.70
N MET A 337 -12.54 -0.95 20.49
CA MET A 337 -13.14 -2.12 19.84
C MET A 337 -12.09 -3.17 19.50
N LEU A 338 -10.92 -2.76 18.98
CA LEU A 338 -9.81 -3.67 18.74
C LEU A 338 -9.47 -4.44 20.01
N ALA A 339 -9.29 -3.75 21.13
CA ALA A 339 -9.02 -4.41 22.40
C ALA A 339 -10.16 -5.35 22.84
N ALA A 340 -11.42 -4.90 22.77
CA ALA A 340 -12.59 -5.71 23.13
C ALA A 340 -12.74 -6.98 22.27
N GLN A 341 -12.30 -6.95 21.02
CA GLN A 341 -12.33 -8.08 20.09
C GLN A 341 -11.01 -8.88 20.08
N GLY A 342 -10.10 -8.67 21.04
CA GLY A 342 -8.81 -9.38 21.08
C GLY A 342 -7.93 -9.12 19.86
N TYR A 343 -8.07 -7.95 19.24
CA TYR A 343 -7.37 -7.48 18.05
C TYR A 343 -7.67 -8.29 16.78
N ALA A 344 -8.76 -9.06 16.75
CA ALA A 344 -9.14 -9.87 15.58
C ALA A 344 -9.20 -9.07 14.26
N PRO A 345 -9.74 -7.83 14.19
CA PRO A 345 -9.73 -7.06 12.94
C PRO A 345 -8.33 -6.71 12.43
N LEU A 346 -7.41 -6.34 13.34
CA LEU A 346 -6.01 -6.07 12.99
C LEU A 346 -5.33 -7.34 12.47
N ARG A 347 -5.50 -8.46 13.19
CA ARG A 347 -4.92 -9.75 12.81
C ARG A 347 -5.40 -10.21 11.45
N ALA A 348 -6.69 -10.06 11.16
CA ALA A 348 -7.26 -10.43 9.88
C ALA A 348 -6.61 -9.68 8.70
N VAL A 349 -6.42 -8.37 8.85
CA VAL A 349 -5.78 -7.53 7.82
C VAL A 349 -4.30 -7.87 7.65
N LEU A 350 -3.57 -8.14 8.75
CA LEU A 350 -2.18 -8.59 8.70
C LEU A 350 -2.07 -9.95 7.99
N ALA A 351 -2.85 -10.95 8.43
CA ALA A 351 -2.83 -12.30 7.89
C ALA A 351 -3.19 -12.34 6.40
N ALA A 352 -4.14 -11.50 5.95
CA ALA A 352 -4.53 -11.41 4.54
C ALA A 352 -3.34 -11.05 3.62
N SER A 353 -2.45 -10.16 4.06
CA SER A 353 -1.24 -9.81 3.32
C SER A 353 -0.11 -10.82 3.54
N MET A 354 0.13 -11.24 4.79
CA MET A 354 1.21 -12.18 5.14
C MET A 354 1.06 -13.56 4.51
N THR A 355 -0.16 -13.96 4.13
CA THR A 355 -0.43 -15.23 3.43
C THR A 355 0.39 -15.39 2.14
N TYR A 356 0.68 -14.29 1.44
CA TYR A 356 1.36 -14.30 0.14
C TYR A 356 2.84 -13.88 0.20
N ALA A 357 3.32 -13.49 1.37
CA ALA A 357 4.53 -12.67 1.49
C ALA A 357 5.44 -13.15 2.63
N GLY A 358 6.74 -13.13 2.38
CA GLY A 358 7.75 -13.37 3.40
C GLY A 358 8.23 -12.08 4.07
N ALA A 359 7.76 -10.92 3.61
CA ALA A 359 7.89 -9.65 4.29
C ALA A 359 6.64 -8.77 4.11
N LEU A 360 6.34 -7.94 5.11
CA LEU A 360 5.23 -6.99 5.10
C LEU A 360 5.69 -5.61 5.58
N ARG A 361 5.41 -4.58 4.79
CA ARG A 361 5.47 -3.17 5.21
C ARG A 361 4.16 -2.80 5.89
N ILE A 362 4.25 -2.15 7.05
CA ILE A 362 3.11 -1.51 7.70
C ILE A 362 3.29 0.00 7.51
N ASP A 363 2.45 0.56 6.64
CA ASP A 363 2.40 1.98 6.37
C ASP A 363 2.00 2.77 7.62
N HIS A 364 2.70 3.86 7.89
CA HIS A 364 2.48 4.74 9.03
C HIS A 364 2.38 4.00 10.37
N VAL A 365 3.42 3.22 10.73
CA VAL A 365 3.44 2.39 11.95
C VAL A 365 3.30 3.21 13.24
N LEU A 366 3.50 4.53 13.15
CA LEU A 366 3.18 5.51 14.19
C LEU A 366 1.75 5.34 14.73
N GLY A 367 0.84 4.88 13.87
CA GLY A 367 -0.55 4.54 14.22
C GLY A 367 -0.71 3.48 15.32
N TYR A 368 0.35 2.75 15.67
CA TYR A 368 0.33 1.82 16.80
C TYR A 368 0.41 2.53 18.16
N ASP A 369 1.02 3.71 18.22
CA ASP A 369 1.05 4.53 19.42
C ASP A 369 -0.03 5.61 19.41
N ARG A 370 -0.23 6.28 18.28
CA ARG A 370 -1.27 7.32 18.13
C ARG A 370 -1.64 7.55 16.68
N GLN A 371 -2.90 7.92 16.44
CA GLN A 371 -3.40 8.34 15.13
C GLN A 371 -4.02 9.72 15.23
N PHE A 372 -3.86 10.54 14.20
CA PHE A 372 -4.46 11.88 14.16
C PHE A 372 -5.83 11.79 13.49
N TRP A 373 -6.89 12.08 14.27
CA TRP A 373 -8.27 11.96 13.83
C TRP A 373 -8.87 13.34 13.59
N ILE A 374 -9.60 13.45 12.48
CA ILE A 374 -10.27 14.65 12.00
C ILE A 374 -11.78 14.37 12.02
N PRO A 375 -12.56 15.02 12.91
CA PRO A 375 -14.02 14.93 12.88
C PRO A 375 -14.61 15.31 11.51
N LYS A 376 -15.78 14.75 11.17
CA LYS A 376 -16.41 14.89 9.85
C LYS A 376 -16.46 16.33 9.33
N ASP A 377 -16.80 17.27 10.20
CA ASP A 377 -16.99 18.69 9.86
C ASP A 377 -15.77 19.57 10.20
N ALA A 378 -14.63 18.93 10.54
CA ALA A 378 -13.38 19.59 10.87
C ALA A 378 -12.35 19.47 9.73
N THR A 379 -11.29 20.28 9.84
CA THR A 379 -10.11 20.22 8.97
C THR A 379 -8.91 19.65 9.73
N ALA A 380 -7.85 19.24 9.01
CA ALA A 380 -6.62 18.72 9.63
C ALA A 380 -5.98 19.70 10.64
N THR A 381 -6.15 21.00 10.46
CA THR A 381 -5.70 22.03 11.41
C THR A 381 -6.36 21.95 12.79
N THR A 382 -7.54 21.35 12.90
CA THR A 382 -8.34 21.26 14.13
C THR A 382 -8.50 19.84 14.63
N GLY A 383 -7.87 18.84 14.00
CA GLY A 383 -7.88 17.46 14.48
C GLY A 383 -7.12 17.25 15.80
N GLY A 384 -7.17 16.02 16.30
CA GLY A 384 -6.49 15.63 17.54
C GLY A 384 -5.96 14.20 17.50
N TYR A 385 -4.92 13.92 18.28
CA TYR A 385 -4.41 12.57 18.42
C TYR A 385 -5.33 11.69 19.27
N VAL A 386 -5.48 10.43 18.88
CA VAL A 386 -6.08 9.35 19.67
C VAL A 386 -4.99 8.33 19.95
N LYS A 387 -4.79 7.98 21.22
CA LYS A 387 -3.80 6.96 21.62
C LYS A 387 -4.27 5.57 21.26
N PHE A 388 -3.34 4.77 20.78
CA PHE A 388 -3.50 3.35 20.51
C PHE A 388 -2.68 2.52 21.52
N PRO A 389 -3.10 1.28 21.83
CA PRO A 389 -2.40 0.43 22.78
C PRO A 389 -1.13 -0.15 22.14
N ARG A 390 -0.06 0.66 22.04
CA ARG A 390 1.23 0.32 21.39
C ARG A 390 1.71 -1.10 21.66
N GLY A 391 1.79 -1.49 22.93
CA GLY A 391 2.27 -2.82 23.31
C GLY A 391 1.45 -3.95 22.69
N ASP A 392 0.13 -3.82 22.70
CA ASP A 392 -0.79 -4.84 22.18
C ASP A 392 -0.82 -4.85 20.64
N MET A 393 -0.74 -3.68 20.01
CA MET A 393 -0.63 -3.57 18.55
C MET A 393 0.65 -4.26 18.04
N ILE A 394 1.78 -4.02 18.70
CA ILE A 394 3.06 -4.68 18.40
C ILE A 394 2.99 -6.18 18.67
N ALA A 395 2.42 -6.59 19.80
CA ALA A 395 2.31 -8.02 20.17
C ALA A 395 1.44 -8.80 19.18
N ALA A 396 0.25 -8.29 18.84
CA ALA A 396 -0.62 -8.92 17.84
C ALA A 396 0.07 -9.06 16.48
N THR A 397 0.81 -8.03 16.07
CA THR A 397 1.58 -8.03 14.82
C THR A 397 2.71 -9.05 14.83
N ALA A 398 3.46 -9.11 15.92
CA ALA A 398 4.53 -10.07 16.11
C ALA A 398 4.02 -11.51 16.10
N GLU A 399 2.86 -11.78 16.70
CA GLU A 399 2.24 -13.11 16.67
C GLU A 399 1.79 -13.53 15.26
N GLU A 400 1.14 -12.65 14.51
CA GLU A 400 0.77 -12.93 13.11
C GLU A 400 2.01 -13.13 12.23
N SER A 401 3.04 -12.31 12.44
CA SER A 401 4.34 -12.43 11.77
C SER A 401 4.98 -13.80 12.01
N GLN A 402 4.96 -14.31 13.24
CA GLN A 402 5.44 -15.65 13.56
C GLN A 402 4.60 -16.74 12.91
N ALA A 403 3.27 -16.62 12.94
CA ALA A 403 2.36 -17.61 12.37
C ALA A 403 2.54 -17.78 10.85
N HIS A 404 2.95 -16.71 10.15
CA HIS A 404 3.13 -16.69 8.70
C HIS A 404 4.59 -16.71 8.24
N HIS A 405 5.56 -16.77 9.17
CA HIS A 405 6.98 -16.63 8.87
C HIS A 405 7.31 -15.38 8.03
N CYS A 406 6.71 -14.25 8.38
CA CYS A 406 6.76 -13.02 7.62
C CYS A 406 7.55 -11.94 8.36
N LEU A 407 8.63 -11.42 7.77
CA LEU A 407 9.38 -10.27 8.30
C LEU A 407 8.47 -9.04 8.33
N VAL A 408 8.60 -8.20 9.36
CA VAL A 408 7.80 -6.98 9.47
C VAL A 408 8.70 -5.75 9.42
N ILE A 409 8.30 -4.80 8.57
CA ILE A 409 8.93 -3.49 8.44
C ILE A 409 7.86 -2.46 8.77
N GLY A 410 8.06 -1.70 9.85
CA GLY A 410 7.22 -0.57 10.18
C GLY A 410 7.76 0.67 9.50
N GLU A 411 6.94 1.35 8.69
CA GLU A 411 7.32 2.66 8.19
C GLU A 411 7.16 3.69 9.30
N ASP A 412 8.30 4.08 9.88
CA ASP A 412 8.44 5.01 10.99
C ASP A 412 9.03 6.36 10.55
N LEU A 413 8.52 6.95 9.47
CA LEU A 413 8.98 8.26 8.99
C LEU A 413 8.15 9.40 9.62
N GLY A 414 8.73 10.61 9.58
CA GLY A 414 8.10 11.82 10.11
C GLY A 414 8.33 12.01 11.61
N THR A 415 7.28 12.43 12.34
CA THR A 415 7.39 12.76 13.77
C THR A 415 7.12 11.54 14.65
N VAL A 416 8.13 10.68 14.78
CA VAL A 416 8.07 9.42 15.53
C VAL A 416 7.86 9.69 17.03
N PRO A 417 6.86 9.07 17.67
CA PRO A 417 6.69 9.12 19.13
C PRO A 417 7.90 8.57 19.88
N GLU A 418 8.28 9.22 20.97
CA GLU A 418 9.38 8.78 21.84
C GLU A 418 9.19 7.32 22.28
N GLY A 419 10.23 6.50 22.12
CA GLY A 419 10.21 5.09 22.53
C GLY A 419 9.47 4.16 21.56
N LEU A 420 8.93 4.65 20.43
CA LEU A 420 8.26 3.78 19.45
C LEU A 420 9.29 2.91 18.70
N THR A 421 10.32 3.52 18.11
CA THR A 421 11.35 2.80 17.34
C THR A 421 12.05 1.74 18.20
N GLU A 422 12.38 2.05 19.45
CA GLU A 422 12.97 1.09 20.38
C GLU A 422 12.03 -0.08 20.69
N ALA A 423 10.72 0.19 20.80
CA ALA A 423 9.71 -0.85 21.02
C ALA A 423 9.54 -1.75 19.79
N LEU A 424 9.58 -1.19 18.58
CA LEU A 424 9.56 -1.93 17.32
C LEU A 424 10.79 -2.84 17.22
N HIS A 425 11.99 -2.29 17.45
CA HIS A 425 13.24 -3.04 17.40
C HIS A 425 13.31 -4.15 18.45
N ALA A 426 12.83 -3.89 19.68
CA ALA A 426 12.74 -4.91 20.73
C ALA A 426 11.85 -6.10 20.32
N ALA A 427 10.86 -5.84 19.47
CA ALA A 427 9.96 -6.82 18.88
C ALA A 427 10.42 -7.35 17.51
N ASN A 428 11.66 -7.10 17.07
CA ASN A 428 12.18 -7.48 15.74
C ASN A 428 11.42 -6.88 14.54
N ILE A 429 10.72 -5.76 14.72
CA ILE A 429 10.12 -5.01 13.61
C ILE A 429 11.16 -4.00 13.13
N LEU A 430 11.47 -4.03 11.83
CA LEU A 430 12.46 -3.14 11.22
C LEU A 430 11.88 -1.73 11.05
N SER A 431 12.73 -0.71 11.23
CA SER A 431 12.46 0.66 10.76
C SER A 431 12.57 0.78 9.25
N TYR A 432 12.09 1.89 8.70
CA TYR A 432 12.19 2.22 7.28
C TYR A 432 13.03 3.48 7.08
N GLU A 433 14.19 3.34 6.45
CA GLU A 433 15.16 4.43 6.26
C GLU A 433 15.20 4.91 4.82
N VAL A 434 14.92 6.20 4.60
CA VAL A 434 15.05 6.84 3.30
C VAL A 434 16.34 7.66 3.29
N ALA A 435 17.30 7.30 2.43
CA ALA A 435 18.64 7.89 2.44
C ALA A 435 18.68 9.42 2.33
N ARG A 436 17.67 10.00 1.66
CA ARG A 436 17.51 11.45 1.51
C ARG A 436 17.03 12.15 2.79
N TRP A 437 16.55 11.41 3.78
CA TRP A 437 16.05 11.92 5.06
C TRP A 437 16.86 11.45 6.26
N THR A 438 17.63 10.36 6.14
CA THR A 438 18.46 9.80 7.22
C THR A 438 19.64 10.73 7.57
N ARG A 439 19.56 11.38 8.74
CA ARG A 439 20.55 12.34 9.25
C ARG A 439 20.98 12.02 10.69
N ASP A 440 22.15 12.51 11.10
CA ASP A 440 22.61 12.50 12.50
C ASP A 440 21.98 13.64 13.31
N GLU A 441 22.28 13.71 14.62
CA GLU A 441 21.76 14.75 15.52
C GLU A 441 22.26 16.16 15.13
N GLU A 442 23.40 16.25 14.46
CA GLU A 442 23.98 17.48 13.93
C GLU A 442 23.40 17.89 12.56
N GLY A 443 22.53 17.07 11.95
CA GLY A 443 21.87 17.31 10.68
C GLY A 443 22.66 16.90 9.43
N ASN A 444 23.82 16.25 9.59
CA ASN A 444 24.59 15.68 8.48
C ASN A 444 23.96 14.37 8.03
N PHE A 445 24.15 14.01 6.76
CA PHE A 445 23.75 12.69 6.28
C PHE A 445 24.61 11.60 6.93
N GLN A 446 23.95 10.54 7.39
CA GLN A 446 24.63 9.42 8.04
C GLN A 446 25.57 8.70 7.06
N THR A 447 26.68 8.19 7.58
CA THR A 447 27.56 7.29 6.81
C THR A 447 26.96 5.89 6.72
N ALA A 448 27.46 5.05 5.82
CA ALA A 448 26.93 3.70 5.63
C ALA A 448 26.95 2.88 6.93
N GLU A 449 28.01 3.02 7.73
CA GLU A 449 28.21 2.31 8.98
C GLU A 449 27.25 2.73 10.10
N ASP A 450 26.72 3.96 10.04
CA ASP A 450 25.87 4.54 11.09
C ASP A 450 24.39 4.15 10.95
N TYR A 451 23.99 3.57 9.82
CA TYR A 451 22.61 3.12 9.62
C TYR A 451 22.18 2.11 10.71
N PRO A 452 20.94 2.21 11.23
CA PRO A 452 20.43 1.24 12.18
C PRO A 452 20.47 -0.17 11.59
N ARG A 453 20.82 -1.16 12.43
CA ARG A 453 20.87 -2.54 11.95
C ARG A 453 19.46 -3.08 11.63
N LEU A 454 18.49 -2.80 12.48
CA LEU A 454 17.10 -3.25 12.31
C LEU A 454 16.33 -2.25 11.45
N CYS A 455 16.79 -2.03 10.22
CA CYS A 455 16.06 -1.26 9.23
C CYS A 455 16.10 -1.88 7.84
N LEU A 456 15.11 -1.49 7.04
CA LEU A 456 15.14 -1.57 5.59
C LEU A 456 15.53 -0.18 5.06
N ALA A 457 16.51 -0.10 4.16
CA ALA A 457 16.97 1.16 3.60
C ALA A 457 16.69 1.29 2.09
N VAL A 458 16.26 2.48 1.68
CA VAL A 458 15.96 2.84 0.28
C VAL A 458 16.52 4.21 -0.08
N ALA A 459 16.78 4.45 -1.37
CA ALA A 459 17.14 5.77 -1.86
C ALA A 459 15.89 6.60 -2.26
N SER A 460 14.86 5.91 -2.72
CA SER A 460 13.60 6.49 -3.20
C SER A 460 12.41 5.67 -2.71
N THR A 461 11.28 6.35 -2.52
CA THR A 461 9.97 5.75 -2.31
C THR A 461 9.04 6.20 -3.44
N HIS A 462 7.83 5.66 -3.47
CA HIS A 462 6.82 6.05 -4.45
C HIS A 462 6.27 7.48 -4.25
N ASP A 463 6.48 8.07 -3.07
CA ASP A 463 5.99 9.40 -2.69
C ASP A 463 6.94 10.55 -3.05
N ILE A 464 8.15 10.22 -3.50
CA ILE A 464 9.17 11.21 -3.84
C ILE A 464 9.71 10.95 -5.24
N ALA A 465 10.23 12.00 -5.85
CA ALA A 465 10.87 11.89 -7.15
C ALA A 465 11.97 10.83 -7.15
N PRO A 466 12.01 9.91 -8.12
CA PRO A 466 13.17 9.05 -8.34
C PRO A 466 14.43 9.89 -8.50
N ILE A 467 15.61 9.31 -8.28
CA ILE A 467 16.89 10.03 -8.35
C ILE A 467 17.03 10.83 -9.66
N PRO A 468 16.71 10.30 -10.87
CA PRO A 468 16.76 11.09 -12.10
C PRO A 468 15.89 12.35 -12.06
N GLY A 469 14.63 12.23 -11.63
CA GLY A 469 13.70 13.37 -11.50
C GLY A 469 14.13 14.37 -10.42
N TRP A 470 14.70 13.86 -9.32
CA TRP A 470 15.26 14.67 -8.25
C TRP A 470 16.51 15.44 -8.69
N LEU A 471 17.36 14.85 -9.54
CA LEU A 471 18.54 15.52 -10.11
C LEU A 471 18.17 16.61 -11.12
N SER A 472 17.15 16.37 -11.95
CA SER A 472 16.67 17.34 -12.94
C SER A 472 15.82 18.45 -12.31
N GLY A 473 15.21 18.18 -11.15
CA GLY A 473 14.29 19.11 -10.48
C GLY A 473 12.91 19.16 -11.12
N THR A 474 12.56 18.15 -11.94
CA THR A 474 11.23 18.06 -12.58
C THR A 474 10.10 18.06 -11.53
N ASP A 475 10.36 17.49 -10.36
CA ASP A 475 9.43 17.46 -9.23
C ASP A 475 9.16 18.85 -8.64
N ILE A 476 10.20 19.70 -8.57
CA ILE A 476 10.08 21.09 -8.12
C ILE A 476 9.22 21.87 -9.11
N GLU A 477 9.43 21.70 -10.41
CA GLU A 477 8.63 22.38 -11.43
C GLU A 477 7.18 21.92 -11.42
N ALA A 478 6.94 20.61 -11.31
CA ALA A 478 5.61 20.05 -11.25
C ALA A 478 4.85 20.55 -10.00
N ARG A 479 5.47 20.50 -8.82
CA ARG A 479 4.90 21.05 -7.58
C ARG A 479 4.63 22.54 -7.71
N ALA A 480 5.57 23.31 -8.25
CA ALA A 480 5.43 24.75 -8.41
C ALA A 480 4.27 25.13 -9.33
N ALA A 481 4.01 24.35 -10.38
CA ALA A 481 2.86 24.55 -11.27
C ALA A 481 1.53 24.26 -10.57
N ILE A 482 1.48 23.26 -9.68
CA ILE A 482 0.28 22.89 -8.92
C ILE A 482 -0.04 23.93 -7.84
N GLU A 483 0.99 24.40 -7.14
CA GLU A 483 0.86 25.33 -6.02
C GLU A 483 0.93 26.83 -6.41
N ASP A 484 1.06 27.13 -7.70
CA ASP A 484 1.26 28.49 -8.23
C ASP A 484 2.43 29.24 -7.53
N GLN A 485 3.55 28.53 -7.33
CA GLN A 485 4.72 29.09 -6.66
C GLN A 485 5.38 30.20 -7.51
N THR A 486 5.88 31.23 -6.83
CA THR A 486 6.69 32.29 -7.43
C THR A 486 8.09 31.80 -7.83
N GLU A 487 8.79 32.55 -8.69
CA GLU A 487 10.18 32.22 -9.03
C GLU A 487 11.10 32.27 -7.81
N ASP A 488 10.85 33.16 -6.85
CA ASP A 488 11.64 33.25 -5.62
C ASP A 488 11.45 31.99 -4.76
N GLN A 489 10.23 31.47 -4.65
CA GLN A 489 9.96 30.19 -3.97
C GLN A 489 10.63 29.02 -4.68
N ARG A 490 10.57 28.96 -6.02
CA ARG A 490 11.28 27.93 -6.79
C ARG A 490 12.79 28.01 -6.60
N ALA A 491 13.36 29.20 -6.69
CA ALA A 491 14.80 29.42 -6.50
C ALA A 491 15.25 29.02 -5.09
N TRP A 492 14.43 29.30 -4.08
CA TRP A 492 14.64 28.81 -2.72
C TRP A 492 14.69 27.28 -2.65
N THR A 493 13.66 26.60 -3.19
CA THR A 493 13.59 25.13 -3.20
C THR A 493 14.76 24.50 -3.96
N ARG A 494 15.20 25.10 -5.07
CA ARG A 494 16.43 24.68 -5.78
C ARG A 494 17.69 24.85 -4.92
N GLY A 495 17.79 25.96 -4.17
CA GLY A 495 18.89 26.18 -3.25
C GLY A 495 18.97 25.13 -2.13
N GLU A 496 17.81 24.75 -1.57
CA GLU A 496 17.70 23.66 -0.59
C GLU A 496 18.10 22.31 -1.23
N ARG A 497 17.61 22.02 -2.45
CA ARG A 497 17.99 20.84 -3.24
C ARG A 497 19.50 20.78 -3.49
N ASP A 498 20.15 21.90 -3.79
CA ASP A 498 21.59 21.95 -4.02
C ASP A 498 22.38 21.67 -2.73
N ALA A 499 21.90 22.14 -1.58
CA ALA A 499 22.50 21.82 -0.28
C ALA A 499 22.33 20.34 0.07
N GLU A 500 21.15 19.79 -0.17
CA GLU A 500 20.84 18.36 -0.02
C GLU A 500 21.77 17.50 -0.89
N ARG A 501 21.88 17.84 -2.18
CA ARG A 501 22.76 17.17 -3.15
C ARG A 501 24.20 17.14 -2.69
N ARG A 502 24.77 18.27 -2.27
CA ARG A 502 26.16 18.32 -1.81
C ARG A 502 26.42 17.38 -0.63
N GLY A 503 25.48 17.30 0.30
CA GLY A 503 25.57 16.38 1.44
C GLY A 503 25.50 14.91 1.02
N LEU A 504 24.49 14.54 0.24
CA LEU A 504 24.30 13.17 -0.25
C LEU A 504 25.44 12.72 -1.16
N PHE A 505 25.89 13.58 -2.06
CA PHE A 505 27.01 13.28 -2.96
C PHE A 505 28.29 13.03 -2.19
N GLY A 506 28.51 13.74 -1.08
CA GLY A 506 29.61 13.49 -0.15
C GLY A 506 29.62 12.07 0.41
N VAL A 507 28.47 11.57 0.87
CA VAL A 507 28.37 10.21 1.45
C VAL A 507 28.27 9.11 0.38
N TRP A 508 27.66 9.38 -0.77
CA TRP A 508 27.57 8.44 -1.89
C TRP A 508 28.86 8.36 -2.71
N GLY A 509 29.76 9.33 -2.56
CA GLY A 509 31.05 9.36 -3.25
C GLY A 509 30.95 9.83 -4.71
N VAL A 510 29.97 10.70 -5.02
CA VAL A 510 29.77 11.30 -6.34
C VAL A 510 29.93 12.83 -6.28
N HIS A 511 29.84 13.49 -7.44
CA HIS A 511 29.94 14.95 -7.55
C HIS A 511 29.12 15.46 -8.74
N ASP A 512 28.89 16.77 -8.77
CA ASP A 512 28.19 17.44 -9.88
C ASP A 512 28.90 17.19 -11.21
N GLY A 513 28.18 16.64 -12.18
CA GLY A 513 28.70 16.26 -13.50
C GLY A 513 28.65 14.77 -13.80
N HIS A 514 28.46 13.92 -12.79
CA HIS A 514 28.06 12.53 -13.01
C HIS A 514 26.69 12.46 -13.68
N SER A 515 26.52 11.46 -14.54
CA SER A 515 25.24 11.14 -15.17
C SER A 515 24.23 10.61 -14.13
N PRO A 516 22.91 10.70 -14.40
CA PRO A 516 21.89 10.13 -13.52
C PRO A 516 22.13 8.65 -13.22
N GLU A 517 22.58 7.88 -14.21
CA GLU A 517 22.92 6.46 -14.07
C GLU A 517 24.05 6.21 -13.06
N GLU A 518 25.11 7.02 -13.10
CA GLU A 518 26.23 6.93 -12.15
C GLU A 518 25.80 7.32 -10.72
N VAL A 519 24.91 8.30 -10.58
CA VAL A 519 24.39 8.71 -9.26
C VAL A 519 23.48 7.63 -8.67
N VAL A 520 22.57 7.05 -9.48
CA VAL A 520 21.71 5.93 -9.05
C VAL A 520 22.54 4.76 -8.58
N GLU A 521 23.54 4.36 -9.38
CA GLU A 521 24.42 3.26 -9.02
C GLU A 521 25.17 3.54 -7.71
N ALA A 522 25.70 4.75 -7.53
CA ALA A 522 26.42 5.13 -6.32
C ALA A 522 25.52 5.12 -5.08
N ALA A 523 24.29 5.64 -5.19
CA ALA A 523 23.32 5.64 -4.10
C ALA A 523 22.96 4.21 -3.66
N HIS A 524 22.66 3.32 -4.60
CA HIS A 524 22.35 1.92 -4.25
C HIS A 524 23.58 1.16 -3.72
N ARG A 525 24.78 1.38 -4.28
CA ARG A 525 26.02 0.80 -3.74
C ARG A 525 26.34 1.30 -2.34
N PHE A 526 26.04 2.57 -2.05
CA PHE A 526 26.17 3.12 -0.71
C PHE A 526 25.25 2.37 0.27
N LEU A 527 23.99 2.18 -0.10
CA LEU A 527 23.04 1.43 0.73
C LEU A 527 23.42 -0.04 0.88
N ALA A 528 23.90 -0.70 -0.17
CA ALA A 528 24.39 -2.09 -0.09
C ALA A 528 25.54 -2.27 0.92
N ARG A 529 26.38 -1.24 1.10
CA ARG A 529 27.42 -1.20 2.13
C ARG A 529 26.89 -0.83 3.52
N SER A 530 25.77 -0.11 3.59
CA SER A 530 25.18 0.38 4.84
C SER A 530 24.88 -0.73 5.83
N ASN A 531 24.80 -0.45 7.12
CA ASN A 531 24.53 -1.45 8.17
C ASN A 531 23.07 -1.97 8.20
N ALA A 532 22.18 -1.46 7.34
CA ALA A 532 20.80 -1.92 7.19
C ALA A 532 20.70 -3.45 7.01
N ALA A 533 19.63 -4.06 7.54
CA ALA A 533 19.37 -5.49 7.37
C ALA A 533 18.87 -5.82 5.96
N VAL A 534 18.07 -4.91 5.38
CA VAL A 534 17.47 -5.07 4.05
C VAL A 534 17.72 -3.81 3.22
N VAL A 535 18.05 -3.96 1.94
CA VAL A 535 18.15 -2.84 0.98
C VAL A 535 17.23 -3.09 -0.19
N MET A 536 16.40 -2.10 -0.57
CA MET A 536 15.54 -2.21 -1.75
C MET A 536 15.94 -1.20 -2.82
N ALA A 537 16.07 -1.67 -4.07
CA ALA A 537 16.20 -0.81 -5.24
C ALA A 537 14.81 -0.53 -5.84
N ALA A 538 14.40 0.74 -5.88
CA ALA A 538 13.17 1.13 -6.55
C ALA A 538 13.33 0.96 -8.07
N LEU A 539 12.35 0.33 -8.73
CA LEU A 539 12.43 0.07 -10.16
C LEU A 539 12.42 1.37 -10.97
N GLU A 540 11.82 2.45 -10.45
CA GLU A 540 11.90 3.78 -11.02
C GLU A 540 13.36 4.27 -11.15
N ASP A 541 14.20 4.03 -10.14
CA ASP A 541 15.62 4.38 -10.19
C ASP A 541 16.37 3.47 -11.17
N VAL A 542 16.10 2.15 -11.11
CA VAL A 542 16.70 1.14 -12.00
C VAL A 542 16.38 1.38 -13.48
N LEU A 543 15.19 1.88 -13.78
CA LEU A 543 14.74 2.21 -15.15
C LEU A 543 14.98 3.68 -15.51
N LEU A 544 15.68 4.43 -14.67
CA LEU A 544 16.00 5.84 -14.86
C LEU A 544 14.77 6.71 -15.14
N GLN A 545 13.65 6.42 -14.48
CA GLN A 545 12.42 7.18 -14.60
C GLN A 545 12.57 8.56 -13.96
N GLU A 546 12.16 9.61 -14.66
CA GLU A 546 12.18 10.98 -14.10
C GLU A 546 10.87 11.34 -13.41
N GLU A 547 9.73 10.91 -13.97
CA GLU A 547 8.42 11.31 -13.47
C GLU A 547 8.03 10.48 -12.24
N GLN A 548 7.70 11.17 -11.15
CA GLN A 548 7.25 10.52 -9.92
C GLN A 548 5.84 9.93 -10.07
N VAL A 549 5.64 8.75 -9.49
CA VAL A 549 4.39 7.98 -9.61
C VAL A 549 3.28 8.51 -8.70
N ASN A 550 3.63 9.19 -7.61
CA ASN A 550 2.71 9.87 -6.71
C ASN A 550 3.29 11.22 -6.27
N MET A 551 2.42 12.19 -6.03
CA MET A 551 2.72 13.46 -5.41
C MET A 551 1.83 13.64 -4.17
N PRO A 552 2.37 13.48 -2.96
CA PRO A 552 1.60 13.68 -1.74
C PRO A 552 0.90 15.04 -1.71
N GLY A 553 -0.33 15.05 -1.21
CA GLY A 553 -1.16 16.27 -1.13
C GLY A 553 -1.84 16.68 -2.43
N THR A 554 -1.84 15.85 -3.48
CA THR A 554 -2.68 16.04 -4.68
C THR A 554 -3.66 14.89 -4.86
N MET A 555 -4.74 15.15 -5.59
CA MET A 555 -5.64 14.11 -6.08
C MET A 555 -5.50 14.01 -7.61
N ASP A 556 -6.04 15.00 -8.33
CA ASP A 556 -6.09 15.03 -9.80
C ASP A 556 -5.08 16.00 -10.42
N GLU A 557 -4.43 16.84 -9.62
CA GLU A 557 -3.45 17.83 -10.06
C GLU A 557 -2.14 17.19 -10.55
N HIS A 558 -1.84 15.98 -10.08
CA HIS A 558 -0.75 15.12 -10.55
C HIS A 558 -1.35 13.77 -11.02
N PRO A 559 -0.80 13.10 -12.04
CA PRO A 559 -1.26 11.77 -12.48
C PRO A 559 -0.88 10.64 -11.51
N ASN A 560 -1.25 10.78 -10.23
CA ASN A 560 -0.99 9.83 -9.16
C ASN A 560 -1.44 8.42 -9.53
N TRP A 561 -0.59 7.41 -9.32
CA TRP A 561 -0.87 5.98 -9.52
C TRP A 561 -1.25 5.61 -10.96
N ALA A 562 -0.88 6.46 -11.93
CA ALA A 562 -1.18 6.24 -13.34
C ALA A 562 0.03 6.33 -14.27
N VAL A 563 1.19 6.78 -13.79
CA VAL A 563 2.41 6.81 -14.61
C VAL A 563 2.87 5.38 -14.90
N ARG A 564 3.09 5.07 -16.18
CA ARG A 564 3.65 3.79 -16.63
C ARG A 564 5.17 3.85 -16.67
N TYR A 565 5.84 2.72 -16.51
CA TYR A 565 7.24 2.60 -16.90
C TYR A 565 7.38 2.85 -18.41
N ALA A 566 8.51 3.43 -18.81
CA ALA A 566 8.77 3.85 -20.18
C ALA A 566 9.00 2.67 -21.15
N SER A 567 9.43 1.51 -20.64
CA SER A 567 9.79 0.34 -21.42
C SER A 567 9.01 -0.91 -21.01
N ASP A 568 8.84 -1.82 -21.96
CA ASP A 568 8.19 -3.11 -21.73
C ASP A 568 9.09 -4.03 -20.90
N LEU A 569 8.46 -4.82 -20.03
CA LEU A 569 9.06 -5.85 -19.19
C LEU A 569 10.03 -6.75 -19.95
N GLU A 570 9.65 -7.21 -21.14
CA GLU A 570 10.47 -8.12 -21.94
C GLU A 570 11.76 -7.48 -22.50
N ASP A 571 11.82 -6.15 -22.50
CA ASP A 571 12.95 -5.37 -23.01
C ASP A 571 13.87 -4.97 -21.87
N TRP A 572 13.38 -4.35 -20.79
CA TRP A 572 14.25 -3.92 -19.69
C TRP A 572 14.79 -5.07 -18.82
N THR A 573 14.11 -6.22 -18.76
CA THR A 573 14.67 -7.41 -18.08
C THR A 573 15.92 -7.98 -18.76
N LYS A 574 16.15 -7.61 -20.03
CA LYS A 574 17.33 -7.98 -20.82
C LYS A 574 18.34 -6.85 -20.95
N ASP A 575 18.03 -5.67 -20.43
CA ASP A 575 18.91 -4.52 -20.50
C ASP A 575 20.03 -4.66 -19.45
N GLU A 576 21.28 -4.60 -19.93
CA GLU A 576 22.46 -4.73 -19.05
C GLU A 576 22.60 -3.53 -18.11
N GLY A 577 22.10 -2.34 -18.48
CA GLY A 577 22.06 -1.16 -17.63
C GLY A 577 21.12 -1.35 -16.45
N ALA A 578 19.86 -1.70 -16.72
CA ALA A 578 18.86 -2.00 -15.69
C ALA A 578 19.34 -3.13 -14.76
N ARG A 579 19.90 -4.21 -15.33
CA ARG A 579 20.49 -5.30 -14.54
C ARG A 579 21.59 -4.79 -13.61
N ARG A 580 22.51 -3.97 -14.11
CA ARG A 580 23.63 -3.41 -13.36
C ARG A 580 23.17 -2.48 -12.24
N LEU A 581 22.17 -1.64 -12.50
CA LEU A 581 21.61 -0.74 -11.49
C LEU A 581 20.84 -1.50 -10.40
N ALA A 582 20.08 -2.53 -10.75
CA ALA A 582 19.44 -3.40 -9.75
C ALA A 582 20.47 -4.09 -8.86
N LEU A 583 21.52 -4.67 -9.47
CA LEU A 583 22.62 -5.32 -8.76
C LEU A 583 23.48 -4.34 -7.93
N ALA A 584 23.34 -3.04 -8.12
CA ALA A 584 24.03 -2.06 -7.27
C ALA A 584 23.53 -2.10 -5.81
N ALA A 585 22.30 -2.54 -5.58
CA ALA A 585 21.75 -2.80 -4.25
C ALA A 585 22.14 -4.18 -3.70
N ALA A 586 22.62 -5.08 -4.57
CA ALA A 586 23.18 -6.36 -4.17
C ALA A 586 24.57 -6.17 -3.53
N ARG A 587 24.94 -7.12 -2.68
CA ARG A 587 26.16 -7.06 -1.86
C ARG A 587 27.43 -7.46 -2.59
#